data_AF-A0A7K9JTU7-F1
#
_entry.id   AF-A0A7K9JTU7-F1
#
_cell.length_a   1.000
_cell.length_b   1.000
_cell.length_c   1.000
_cell.angle_alpha   90.00
_cell.angle_beta   90.00
_cell.angle_gamma   90.00
#
_symmetry.space_group_name_H-M   'P 1'
#
loop_
_entity.id
_entity.type
_entity.pdbx_description
1 polymer ?
#
loop_
_entity_poly.entity_id
_entity_poly.type
_entity_poly.pdbx_seq_one_letter_code
_entity_poly.pdbx_strand_id
1 'polypeptide(L)'
;DLLDPERLIQCPLVKHHRIRARRFPYHLVKCKESNPEIAKKLATCPFNARHLVPQANLSDHIMKCNDKAFVEQDVVSRSCEPLQEQLNNGSTWQAPPCAEDWE
;
A
#
# COMPACT_ATOMS: atom_id res chain seq x y z
N ASP A 1 -17.10 -2.36 -15.40
CA ASP A 1 -16.77 -1.31 -14.42
C ASP A 1 -15.33 -1.50 -13.92
N LEU A 2 -14.49 -0.46 -13.96
CA LEU A 2 -13.07 -0.56 -13.55
C LEU A 2 -12.89 -0.41 -12.02
N LEU A 3 -13.93 0.06 -11.32
CA LEU A 3 -13.96 0.26 -9.89
C LEU A 3 -14.67 -0.89 -9.15
N ASP A 4 -15.20 -1.87 -9.89
CA ASP A 4 -15.86 -3.04 -9.31
C ASP A 4 -14.90 -3.85 -8.41
N PRO A 5 -15.20 -3.96 -7.10
CA PRO A 5 -14.34 -4.66 -6.14
C PRO A 5 -14.33 -6.18 -6.35
N GLU A 6 -15.34 -6.73 -7.03
CA GLU A 6 -15.45 -8.16 -7.34
C GLU A 6 -14.71 -8.57 -8.62
N ARG A 7 -14.29 -7.60 -9.44
CA ARG A 7 -13.57 -7.85 -10.68
C ARG A 7 -12.32 -8.68 -10.42
N LEU A 8 -12.17 -9.73 -11.23
CA LEU A 8 -10.97 -10.57 -11.20
C LEU A 8 -9.82 -9.88 -11.96
N ILE A 9 -8.69 -9.74 -11.28
CA ILE A 9 -7.43 -9.20 -11.79
C ILE A 9 -6.41 -10.33 -11.79
N GLN A 10 -5.64 -10.43 -12.87
CA GLN A 10 -4.58 -11.43 -12.99
C GLN A 10 -3.35 -11.00 -12.18
N CYS A 11 -2.75 -11.94 -11.43
CA CYS A 11 -1.51 -11.67 -10.72
C CYS A 11 -0.32 -11.53 -11.69
N PRO A 12 0.53 -10.51 -11.54
CA PRO A 12 1.72 -10.34 -12.36
C PRO A 12 2.86 -11.30 -11.98
N LEU A 13 2.85 -11.86 -10.77
CA LEU A 13 3.82 -12.89 -10.34
C LEU A 13 3.50 -14.26 -10.95
N VAL A 14 2.21 -14.62 -11.01
CA VAL A 14 1.75 -15.95 -11.42
C VAL A 14 0.53 -15.82 -12.34
N LYS A 15 0.69 -16.19 -13.61
CA LYS A 15 -0.35 -16.04 -14.65
C LYS A 15 -1.67 -16.76 -14.36
N HIS A 16 -1.62 -17.86 -13.59
CA HIS A 16 -2.80 -18.66 -13.24
C HIS A 16 -3.65 -18.04 -12.12
N HIS A 17 -3.11 -17.08 -11.36
CA HIS A 17 -3.86 -16.46 -10.27
C HIS A 17 -4.80 -15.38 -10.81
N ARG A 18 -6.09 -15.55 -10.53
CA ARG A 18 -7.14 -14.55 -10.77
C ARG A 18 -7.78 -14.18 -9.45
N ILE A 19 -7.58 -12.93 -9.01
CA ILE A 19 -7.92 -12.48 -7.66
C ILE A 19 -8.86 -11.29 -7.75
N ARG A 20 -9.87 -11.25 -6.88
CA ARG A 20 -10.78 -10.10 -6.78
C ARG A 20 -10.01 -8.83 -6.44
N ALA A 21 -10.38 -7.71 -7.06
CA ALA A 21 -9.73 -6.42 -6.87
C ALA A 21 -9.58 -6.05 -5.38
N ARG A 22 -10.62 -6.29 -4.57
CA ARG A 22 -10.58 -6.03 -3.11
C ARG A 22 -9.54 -6.85 -2.34
N ARG A 23 -9.22 -8.07 -2.79
CA ARG A 23 -8.25 -8.97 -2.12
C ARG A 23 -6.86 -8.86 -2.72
N PHE A 24 -6.70 -8.09 -3.80
CA PHE A 24 -5.45 -8.02 -4.55
C PHE A 24 -4.25 -7.53 -3.71
N PRO A 25 -4.36 -6.46 -2.90
CA PRO A 25 -3.22 -6.00 -2.09
C PRO A 25 -2.71 -7.07 -1.12
N TYR A 26 -3.63 -7.72 -0.41
CA TYR A 26 -3.31 -8.82 0.50
C TYR A 26 -2.67 -10.01 -0.22
N HIS A 27 -3.20 -10.36 -1.41
CA HIS A 27 -2.64 -11.40 -2.24
C HIS A 27 -1.19 -11.10 -2.63
N LEU A 28 -0.86 -9.85 -2.99
CA LEU A 28 0.49 -9.49 -3.41
C LEU A 28 1.54 -9.77 -2.32
N VAL A 29 1.22 -9.51 -1.05
CA VAL A 29 2.13 -9.77 0.08
C VAL A 29 2.48 -11.27 0.13
N LYS A 30 1.46 -12.13 0.24
CA LYS A 30 1.65 -13.59 0.33
C LYS A 30 2.28 -14.18 -0.94
N CYS A 31 1.86 -13.70 -2.11
CA CYS A 31 2.34 -14.25 -3.38
C CYS A 31 3.81 -13.91 -3.61
N LYS A 32 4.31 -12.76 -3.13
CA LYS A 32 5.73 -12.41 -3.16
C LYS A 32 6.55 -13.32 -2.28
N GLU A 33 6.09 -13.58 -1.06
CA GLU A 33 6.77 -14.49 -0.11
C GLU A 33 6.88 -15.91 -0.67
N SER A 34 5.83 -16.40 -1.34
CA SER A 34 5.83 -17.73 -1.95
C SER A 34 6.64 -17.82 -3.26
N ASN A 35 6.95 -16.69 -3.92
CA ASN A 35 7.61 -16.66 -5.22
C ASN A 35 8.79 -15.67 -5.25
N PRO A 36 9.83 -15.85 -4.41
CA PRO A 36 10.91 -14.88 -4.23
C PRO A 36 11.69 -14.63 -5.52
N GLU A 37 11.91 -15.65 -6.35
CA GLU A 37 12.68 -15.53 -7.60
C GLU A 37 12.00 -14.67 -8.67
N ILE A 38 10.66 -14.68 -8.71
CA ILE A 38 9.88 -13.81 -9.59
C ILE A 38 9.74 -12.43 -8.96
N ALA A 39 9.52 -12.37 -7.64
CA ALA A 39 9.42 -11.13 -6.90
C ALA A 39 10.67 -10.26 -7.02
N LYS A 40 11.88 -10.85 -7.02
CA LYS A 40 13.15 -10.13 -7.25
C LYS A 40 13.20 -9.40 -8.60
N LYS A 41 12.47 -9.88 -9.61
CA LYS A 41 12.44 -9.29 -10.96
C LYS A 41 11.38 -8.20 -11.11
N LEU A 42 10.48 -8.07 -10.13
CA LEU A 42 9.39 -7.10 -10.12
C LEU A 42 9.62 -6.07 -9.02
N ALA A 43 9.47 -4.79 -9.38
CA ALA A 43 9.41 -3.70 -8.44
C ALA A 43 7.96 -3.29 -8.17
N THR A 44 7.71 -2.76 -6.98
CA THR A 44 6.42 -2.15 -6.64
C THR A 44 6.48 -0.67 -6.97
N CYS A 45 5.45 -0.13 -7.62
CA CYS A 45 5.36 1.29 -7.88
C CYS A 45 5.34 2.08 -6.55
N PRO A 46 6.09 3.18 -6.44
CA PRO A 46 6.06 4.02 -5.25
C PRO A 46 4.72 4.73 -5.03
N PHE A 47 3.93 4.96 -6.10
CA PHE A 47 2.66 5.68 -6.02
C PHE A 47 1.45 4.77 -5.79
N ASN A 48 1.55 3.49 -6.16
CA ASN A 48 0.45 2.53 -6.00
C ASN A 48 0.97 1.13 -5.74
N ALA A 49 0.74 0.62 -4.54
CA ALA A 49 1.19 -0.71 -4.12
C ALA A 49 0.57 -1.87 -4.94
N ARG A 50 -0.50 -1.60 -5.71
CA ARG A 50 -1.11 -2.59 -6.63
C ARG A 50 -0.31 -2.74 -7.93
N HIS A 51 0.51 -1.76 -8.29
CA HIS A 51 1.33 -1.83 -9.50
C HIS A 51 2.61 -2.60 -9.22
N LEU A 52 2.73 -3.76 -9.86
CA LEU A 52 3.97 -4.52 -9.94
C LEU A 52 4.45 -4.49 -11.38
N VAL A 53 5.66 -3.98 -11.57
CA VAL A 53 6.28 -3.79 -12.88
C VAL A 53 7.65 -4.44 -12.89
N PRO A 54 8.13 -4.94 -14.05
CA PRO A 54 9.51 -5.41 -14.16
C PRO A 54 10.48 -4.32 -13.71
N GLN A 55 11.51 -4.69 -12.94
CA GLN A 55 12.46 -3.73 -12.38
C GLN A 55 13.11 -2.87 -13.47
N ALA A 56 13.42 -3.46 -14.62
CA ALA A 56 13.97 -2.76 -15.78
C ALA A 56 13.04 -1.66 -16.34
N ASN A 57 11.72 -1.83 -16.19
CA ASN A 57 10.71 -0.92 -16.73
C ASN A 57 10.13 0.02 -15.65
N LEU A 58 10.67 -0.03 -14.41
CA LEU A 58 10.16 0.79 -13.32
C LEU A 58 10.31 2.29 -13.61
N SER A 59 11.44 2.70 -14.18
CA SER A 59 11.70 4.11 -14.52
C SER A 59 10.67 4.64 -15.53
N ASP A 60 10.45 3.90 -16.62
CA ASP A 60 9.44 4.25 -17.63
C ASP A 60 8.03 4.25 -17.05
N HIS A 61 7.72 3.32 -16.14
CA HIS A 61 6.45 3.29 -15.44
C HIS A 61 6.24 4.54 -14.59
N ILE A 62 7.23 4.94 -13.78
CA ILE A 62 7.17 6.11 -12.90
C ILE A 62 6.86 7.37 -13.72
N MET A 63 7.49 7.55 -14.89
CA MET A 63 7.25 8.71 -15.75
C MET A 63 5.83 8.78 -16.33
N LYS A 64 5.15 7.64 -16.48
CA LYS A 64 3.83 7.53 -17.12
C LYS A 64 2.72 7.10 -16.13
N CYS A 65 3.02 6.99 -14.84
CA CYS A 65 2.09 6.46 -13.86
C CYS A 65 0.97 7.48 -13.60
N ASN A 66 -0.29 7.09 -13.88
CA ASN A 66 -1.44 7.95 -13.62
C ASN A 66 -1.63 8.27 -12.12
N ASP A 67 -1.20 7.37 -11.23
CA ASP A 67 -1.29 7.57 -9.79
C ASP A 67 -0.23 8.54 -9.24
N LYS A 68 0.74 8.96 -10.08
CA LYS A 68 1.76 9.97 -9.69
C LYS A 68 1.10 11.29 -9.28
N ALA A 69 0.06 11.71 -10.01
CA ALA A 69 -0.62 12.98 -9.78
C ALA A 69 -1.36 13.03 -8.43
N PHE A 70 -1.84 11.89 -7.93
CA PHE A 70 -2.54 11.81 -6.64
C PHE A 70 -1.61 12.01 -5.44
N VAL A 71 -0.36 11.55 -5.51
CA VAL A 71 0.60 11.67 -4.41
C VAL A 71 1.21 13.07 -4.33
N GLU A 72 1.47 13.72 -5.47
CA GLU A 72 2.05 15.07 -5.49
C GLU A 72 1.12 16.13 -4.88
N GLN A 73 -0.20 15.93 -4.97
CA GLN A 73 -1.20 16.84 -4.40
C GLN A 73 -1.23 16.76 -2.86
N ASP A 74 -0.97 15.59 -2.29
CA ASP A 74 -0.93 15.36 -0.84
C ASP A 74 0.33 15.97 -0.18
N VAL A 75 1.46 15.97 -0.89
CA VAL A 75 2.73 16.57 -0.40
C VAL A 75 2.68 18.10 -0.41
N VAL A 76 2.03 18.72 -1.40
CA VAL A 76 1.86 20.19 -1.45
C VAL A 76 0.92 20.67 -0.33
N SER A 77 -0.12 19.91 0.01
CA SER A 77 -1.00 20.26 1.15
C SER A 77 -0.33 20.13 2.52
N ARG A 78 0.78 19.37 2.65
CA ARG A 78 1.56 19.24 3.89
C ARG A 78 2.72 20.23 4.01
N SER A 79 2.93 21.08 3.00
CA SER A 79 4.04 22.05 2.97
C SER A 79 3.73 23.36 3.72
N CYS A 80 2.67 23.41 4.53
CA CYS A 80 2.34 24.58 5.34
C CYS A 80 1.85 24.21 6.74
N GLU A 81 2.61 23.40 7.49
CA GLU A 81 2.61 23.49 8.96
C GLU A 81 4.06 23.36 9.45
N PRO A 82 4.61 24.39 10.13
CA PRO A 82 5.88 24.23 10.81
C PRO A 82 5.72 23.14 11.87
N LEU A 83 6.65 22.19 11.90
CA LEU A 83 6.76 21.24 13.02
C LEU A 83 7.17 22.03 14.27
N GLN A 84 6.22 22.69 14.92
CA GLN A 84 6.39 23.14 16.30
C GLN A 84 6.24 21.93 17.20
N GLU A 85 7.39 21.41 17.56
CA GLU A 85 7.62 20.53 18.70
C GLU A 85 6.93 21.13 19.94
N GLN A 86 5.70 20.69 20.21
CA GLN A 86 4.97 20.99 21.44
C GLN A 86 4.92 19.72 22.28
N LEU A 87 6.05 19.42 22.91
CA LEU A 87 6.06 18.70 24.17
C LEU A 87 5.34 19.60 25.19
N ASN A 88 4.05 19.37 25.43
CA ASN A 88 3.43 19.84 26.66
C ASN A 88 2.35 18.86 27.16
N ASN A 89 2.79 18.02 28.09
CA ASN A 89 2.13 17.59 29.31
C ASN A 89 0.61 17.84 29.41
N GLY A 90 -0.17 16.76 29.29
CA GLY A 90 -1.58 16.78 29.68
C GLY A 90 -2.44 15.62 29.21
N SER A 91 -1.88 14.44 28.87
CA SER A 91 -2.73 13.27 28.64
C SER A 91 -3.12 12.66 29.98
N THR A 92 -4.34 12.94 30.45
CA THR A 92 -4.93 12.33 31.66
C THR A 92 -5.37 10.88 31.43
N TRP A 93 -4.91 10.24 30.36
CA TRP A 93 -5.26 8.87 30.05
C TRP A 93 -4.59 7.91 31.04
N GLN A 94 -5.42 7.23 31.82
CA GLN A 94 -5.01 6.06 32.59
C GLN A 94 -5.60 4.82 31.93
N ALA A 95 -4.74 3.82 31.70
CA ALA A 95 -5.19 2.52 31.24
C ALA A 95 -6.08 1.89 32.31
N PRO A 96 -7.28 1.38 31.97
CA PRO A 96 -8.11 0.69 32.93
C PRO A 96 -7.38 -0.56 33.47
N PRO A 97 -7.58 -0.94 34.75
CA PRO A 97 -6.97 -2.14 35.31
C PRO A 97 -7.40 -3.37 34.51
N CYS A 98 -6.42 -4.20 34.16
CA CYS A 98 -6.62 -5.49 33.53
C CYS A 98 -7.24 -6.44 34.55
N ALA A 99 -8.55 -6.37 34.75
CA ALA A 99 -9.31 -7.38 35.47
C ALA A 99 -10.39 -7.90 34.52
N GLU A 100 -10.03 -8.98 33.85
CA GLU A 100 -10.93 -9.81 33.06
C GLU A 100 -11.85 -10.58 34.01
N ASP A 101 -12.99 -9.97 34.36
CA ASP A 101 -14.11 -10.63 35.04
C ASP A 101 -15.03 -11.23 33.96
N TRP A 102 -14.67 -12.41 33.48
CA TRP A 102 -15.49 -13.20 32.55
C TRP A 102 -16.27 -14.26 33.38
N GLU A 103 -17.43 -13.88 33.93
CA GLU A 103 -18.43 -14.86 34.43
C GLU A 103 -19.08 -15.68 33.30
#